data_AF-A0A6S6U780-F1
#
_entry.id   AF-A0A6S6U780-F1
#
_cell.length_a   1.000
_cell.length_b   1.000
_cell.length_c   1.000
_cell.angle_alpha   90.00
_cell.angle_beta   90.00
_cell.angle_gamma   90.00
#
_symmetry.space_group_name_H-M   'P 1'
#
loop_
_entity.id
_entity.type
_entity.pdbx_description
1 polymer ?
#
loop_
_entity_poly.entity_id
_entity_poly.type
_entity_poly.pdbx_seq_one_letter_code
_entity_poly.pdbx_strand_id
1 'polypeptide(L)'
;MNVTTELLQLLSEVGYMACFRGESDRAQAIMGGVDAVGREQIPIKMGLAITKVYAGELDNAISILRDDILQTEPEHMSAKCFLGIALNLQGNQDEANTLFEEVAVHGNDDEQSIANVYLAN
;
A
#
# COMPACT_ATOMS: atom_id res chain seq x y z
N MET A 1 1.51 26.62 5.37
CA MET A 1 2.14 26.35 4.05
C MET A 1 1.01 25.99 3.09
N ASN A 2 0.90 26.65 1.93
CA ASN A 2 -0.08 26.26 0.92
C ASN A 2 0.53 25.11 0.11
N VAL A 3 0.05 23.90 0.36
CA VAL A 3 0.51 22.69 -0.32
C VAL A 3 -0.53 22.31 -1.37
N THR A 4 -0.08 22.17 -2.61
CA THR A 4 -0.94 21.80 -3.73
C THR A 4 -0.97 20.30 -3.93
N THR A 5 -2.02 19.79 -4.57
CA THR A 5 -2.16 18.36 -4.88
C THR A 5 -1.02 17.89 -5.79
N GLU A 6 -0.59 18.71 -6.75
CA GLU A 6 0.51 18.39 -7.66
C GLU A 6 1.83 18.23 -6.89
N LEU A 7 2.07 19.05 -5.87
CA LEU A 7 3.26 18.93 -5.03
C LEU A 7 3.23 17.63 -4.21
N LEU A 8 2.09 17.27 -3.64
CA LEU A 8 1.94 16.02 -2.89
C LEU A 8 2.13 14.81 -3.81
N GLN A 9 1.56 14.84 -5.03
CA GLN A 9 1.72 13.78 -6.01
C GLN A 9 3.18 13.60 -6.42
N LEU A 10 3.89 14.69 -6.72
CA LEU A 10 5.31 14.64 -7.05
C LEU A 10 6.15 14.07 -5.89
N LEU A 11 5.86 14.47 -4.66
CA LEU A 11 6.56 13.92 -3.49
C LEU A 11 6.27 12.43 -3.29
N SER A 12 5.04 11.98 -3.55
CA SER A 12 4.69 10.54 -3.53
C SER A 12 5.47 9.75 -4.58
N GLU A 13 5.57 10.26 -5.82
CA GLU A 13 6.35 9.63 -6.88
C GLU A 13 7.83 9.51 -6.50
N VAL A 14 8.40 10.54 -5.86
CA VAL A 14 9.77 10.50 -5.34
C VAL A 14 9.94 9.50 -4.20
N GLY A 15 8.95 9.40 -3.30
CA GLY A 15 8.92 8.38 -2.25
C GLY A 15 8.91 6.95 -2.81
N TYR A 16 8.14 6.69 -3.86
CA TYR A 16 8.12 5.40 -4.55
C TYR A 16 9.43 5.07 -5.24
N MET A 17 10.05 6.04 -5.91
CA MET A 17 11.37 5.84 -6.50
C MET A 17 12.43 5.47 -5.45
N ALA A 18 12.36 6.03 -4.24
CA ALA A 18 13.23 5.66 -3.14
C ALA A 18 12.96 4.22 -2.66
N CYS A 19 11.70 3.79 -2.56
CA CYS A 19 11.33 2.41 -2.25
C CYS A 19 11.94 1.42 -3.24
N PHE A 20 11.76 1.67 -4.55
CA PHE A 20 12.26 0.78 -5.61
C PHE A 20 13.79 0.69 -5.68
N ARG A 21 14.50 1.63 -5.04
CA ARG A 21 15.96 1.61 -4.88
C ARG A 21 16.44 0.99 -3.56
N GLY A 22 15.53 0.55 -2.70
CA GLY A 22 15.85 0.04 -1.37
C GLY A 22 16.29 1.12 -0.38
N GLU A 23 16.02 2.40 -0.66
CA GLU A 23 16.36 3.53 0.21
C GLU A 23 15.23 3.78 1.24
N SER A 24 14.95 2.78 2.09
CA SER A 24 13.78 2.76 2.98
C SER A 24 13.69 3.96 3.92
N ASP A 25 14.80 4.41 4.51
CA ASP A 25 14.83 5.57 5.41
C ASP A 25 14.38 6.86 4.71
N ARG A 26 14.77 7.03 3.45
CA ARG A 26 14.40 8.22 2.64
C ARG A 26 12.95 8.16 2.21
N ALA A 27 12.49 6.99 1.77
CA ALA A 27 11.09 6.78 1.44
C ALA A 27 10.20 7.11 2.64
N GLN A 28 10.54 6.63 3.83
CA GLN A 28 9.80 6.90 5.05
C GLN A 28 9.76 8.39 5.41
N ALA A 29 10.89 9.09 5.32
CA ALA A 29 10.93 10.52 5.60
C ALA A 29 10.05 11.35 4.63
N ILE A 30 10.09 11.02 3.35
CA ILE A 30 9.31 11.71 2.32
C ILE A 30 7.82 11.44 2.52
N MET A 31 7.43 10.17 2.60
CA MET A 31 6.03 9.77 2.71
C MET A 31 5.42 10.21 4.04
N GLY A 32 6.19 10.27 5.14
CA GLY A 32 5.72 10.82 6.41
C GLY A 32 5.43 12.33 6.35
N GLY A 33 6.22 13.09 5.59
CA GLY A 33 5.95 14.51 5.34
C GLY A 33 4.72 14.72 4.45
N VAL A 34 4.55 13.86 3.44
CA VAL A 34 3.35 13.87 2.58
C VAL A 34 2.11 13.55 3.40
N ASP A 35 2.15 12.54 4.27
CA ASP A 35 1.04 12.17 5.16
C ASP A 35 0.69 13.29 6.16
N ALA A 36 1.71 13.88 6.80
CA ALA A 36 1.52 14.96 7.78
C ALA A 36 0.82 16.22 7.21
N VAL A 37 0.85 16.40 5.88
CA VAL A 37 0.24 17.56 5.20
C VAL A 37 -0.96 17.15 4.35
N GLY A 38 -0.91 15.96 3.77
CA GLY A 38 -1.81 15.40 2.80
C GLY A 38 -3.06 14.82 3.44
N ARG A 39 -3.86 15.72 4.05
CA ARG A 39 -5.25 15.52 4.48
C ARG A 39 -5.87 14.21 3.96
N GLU A 40 -5.83 13.13 4.73
CA GLU A 40 -6.59 11.88 4.57
C GLU A 40 -6.83 11.36 3.13
N GLN A 41 -5.95 11.64 2.17
CA GLN A 41 -6.16 11.24 0.78
C GLN A 41 -5.71 9.79 0.60
N ILE A 42 -6.61 8.95 0.09
CA ILE A 42 -6.36 7.52 -0.14
C ILE A 42 -5.05 7.26 -0.92
N PRO A 43 -4.70 7.99 -2.00
CA PRO A 43 -3.43 7.77 -2.70
C PRO A 43 -2.17 8.00 -1.84
N ILE A 44 -2.24 8.91 -0.87
CA ILE A 44 -1.12 9.20 0.04
C ILE A 44 -0.98 8.09 1.07
N LYS A 45 -2.11 7.66 1.66
CA LYS A 45 -2.15 6.53 2.60
C LYS A 45 -1.71 5.23 1.93
N MET A 46 -2.12 4.99 0.68
CA MET A 46 -1.64 3.86 -0.12
C MET A 46 -0.12 3.86 -0.20
N GLY A 47 0.47 5.01 -0.50
CA GLY A 47 1.91 5.09 -0.60
C GLY A 47 2.67 4.89 0.70
N LEU A 48 2.13 5.41 1.79
CA LEU A 48 2.68 5.18 3.13
C LEU A 48 2.62 3.69 3.48
N ALA A 49 1.47 3.04 3.26
CA ALA A 49 1.30 1.61 3.51
C ALA A 49 2.30 0.76 2.72
N ILE A 50 2.44 1.02 1.42
CA ILE A 50 3.40 0.31 0.56
C ILE A 50 4.83 0.46 1.12
N THR A 51 5.22 1.69 1.49
CA THR A 51 6.53 1.95 2.10
C THR A 51 6.73 1.12 3.38
N LYS A 52 5.69 0.99 4.21
CA LYS A 52 5.73 0.18 5.44
C LYS A 52 5.86 -1.32 5.16
N VAL A 53 5.18 -1.84 4.13
CA VAL A 53 5.36 -3.24 3.68
C VAL A 53 6.84 -3.49 3.34
N TYR A 54 7.44 -2.63 2.51
CA TYR A 54 8.84 -2.79 2.11
C TYR A 54 9.84 -2.60 3.26
N ALA A 55 9.50 -1.78 4.26
CA ALA A 55 10.30 -1.62 5.47
C ALA A 55 10.17 -2.80 6.45
N GLY A 56 9.26 -3.75 6.21
CA GLY A 56 8.94 -4.84 7.12
C GLY A 56 8.12 -4.42 8.35
N GLU A 57 7.60 -3.19 8.35
CA GLU A 57 6.68 -2.68 9.38
C GLU A 57 5.25 -3.16 9.09
N LEU A 58 5.06 -4.48 9.09
CA LEU A 58 3.84 -5.13 8.58
C LEU A 58 2.59 -4.73 9.37
N ASP A 59 2.66 -4.64 10.69
CA ASP A 59 1.52 -4.24 11.53
C ASP A 59 1.01 -2.82 11.18
N ASN A 60 1.94 -1.89 10.93
CA ASN A 60 1.60 -0.53 10.52
C ASN A 60 1.00 -0.50 9.12
N ALA A 61 1.56 -1.27 8.18
CA ALA A 61 1.01 -1.38 6.83
C ALA A 61 -0.42 -1.94 6.85
N ILE A 62 -0.64 -3.00 7.62
CA ILE A 62 -1.95 -3.64 7.76
C ILE A 62 -2.97 -2.68 8.33
N SER A 63 -2.62 -1.93 9.38
CA SER A 63 -3.55 -0.96 9.97
C SER A 63 -3.94 0.14 8.96
N ILE A 64 -2.98 0.70 8.23
CA ILE A 64 -3.29 1.72 7.21
C ILE A 64 -4.18 1.13 6.08
N LEU A 65 -3.88 -0.08 5.60
CA LEU A 65 -4.64 -0.67 4.51
C LEU A 65 -6.06 -1.04 4.96
N ARG A 66 -6.20 -1.70 6.11
CA ARG A 66 -7.47 -2.23 6.62
C ARG A 66 -8.35 -1.16 7.28
N ASP A 67 -7.75 -0.35 8.16
CA ASP A 67 -8.50 0.52 9.08
C ASP A 67 -8.69 1.92 8.52
N ASP A 68 -7.82 2.37 7.61
CA ASP A 68 -7.92 3.70 7.02
C ASP A 68 -8.46 3.67 5.59
N ILE A 69 -7.89 2.81 4.74
CA ILE A 69 -8.19 2.80 3.31
C ILE A 69 -9.45 1.98 3.03
N LEU A 70 -9.47 0.70 3.40
CA LEU A 70 -10.58 -0.20 3.11
C LEU A 70 -11.86 0.12 3.91
N GLN A 71 -11.77 0.87 5.00
CA GLN A 71 -12.98 1.42 5.66
C GLN A 71 -13.70 2.45 4.79
N THR A 72 -12.95 3.20 3.98
CA THR A 72 -13.47 4.26 3.12
C THR A 72 -13.79 3.74 1.72
N GLU A 73 -12.91 2.89 1.18
CA GLU A 73 -13.04 2.29 -0.14
C GLU A 73 -12.91 0.75 -0.06
N PRO A 74 -13.98 0.04 0.38
CA PRO A 74 -13.93 -1.41 0.58
C PRO A 74 -13.59 -2.22 -0.66
N GLU A 75 -13.80 -1.65 -1.86
CA GLU A 75 -13.52 -2.30 -3.14
C GLU A 75 -12.19 -1.88 -3.77
N HIS A 76 -11.29 -1.26 -3.00
CA HIS A 76 -9.99 -0.85 -3.51
C HIS A 76 -9.04 -2.06 -3.68
N MET A 77 -8.99 -2.61 -4.90
CA MET A 77 -8.26 -3.85 -5.20
C MET A 77 -6.76 -3.75 -4.94
N SER A 78 -6.11 -2.63 -5.24
CA SER A 78 -4.70 -2.45 -4.90
C SER A 78 -4.46 -2.49 -3.38
N ALA A 79 -5.36 -1.93 -2.56
CA ALA A 79 -5.25 -1.98 -1.11
C ALA A 79 -5.43 -3.42 -0.59
N LYS A 80 -6.42 -4.16 -1.11
CA LYS A 80 -6.60 -5.60 -0.82
C LYS A 80 -5.35 -6.41 -1.19
N CYS A 81 -4.76 -6.13 -2.34
CA CYS A 81 -3.54 -6.79 -2.83
C CYS A 81 -2.35 -6.56 -1.88
N PHE A 82 -2.05 -5.30 -1.54
CA PHE A 82 -0.95 -4.99 -0.60
C PHE A 82 -1.23 -5.48 0.82
N LEU A 83 -2.51 -5.55 1.24
CA LEU A 83 -2.88 -6.14 2.53
C LEU A 83 -2.62 -7.65 2.54
N GLY A 84 -2.98 -8.34 1.46
CA GLY A 84 -2.66 -9.75 1.26
C GLY A 84 -1.15 -10.01 1.32
N ILE A 85 -0.34 -9.16 0.66
CA ILE A 85 1.13 -9.26 0.71
C ILE A 85 1.63 -9.09 2.15
N ALA A 86 1.18 -8.06 2.86
CA ALA A 86 1.60 -7.80 4.24
C ALA A 86 1.24 -8.96 5.19
N LEU A 87 0.01 -9.49 5.08
CA LEU A 87 -0.46 -10.62 5.86
C LEU A 87 0.30 -11.91 5.55
N ASN A 88 0.60 -12.16 4.27
CA ASN A 88 1.41 -13.31 3.86
C ASN A 88 2.81 -13.26 4.48
N LEU A 89 3.47 -12.08 4.44
CA LEU A 89 4.77 -11.86 5.07
C LEU A 89 4.73 -12.01 6.60
N GLN A 90 3.59 -11.74 7.24
CA GLN A 90 3.39 -11.94 8.68
C GLN A 90 3.04 -13.39 9.04
N GLY A 91 2.79 -14.25 8.06
CA GLY A 91 2.40 -15.65 8.23
C GLY A 91 0.89 -15.89 8.35
N ASN A 92 0.06 -14.86 8.14
CA ASN A 92 -1.40 -14.95 8.17
C ASN A 92 -1.96 -15.33 6.79
N GLN A 93 -1.64 -16.55 6.35
CA GLN A 93 -1.87 -16.95 4.95
C GLN A 93 -3.35 -17.14 4.59
N ASP A 94 -4.20 -17.55 5.52
CA ASP A 94 -5.63 -17.78 5.24
C ASP A 94 -6.36 -16.48 4.86
N GLU A 95 -6.11 -15.40 5.59
CA GLU A 95 -6.69 -14.08 5.29
C GLU A 95 -6.08 -13.50 4.01
N ALA A 96 -4.77 -13.66 3.82
CA ALA A 96 -4.09 -13.24 2.59
C ALA A 96 -4.70 -13.92 1.34
N ASN A 97 -4.92 -15.24 1.40
CA ASN A 97 -5.51 -16.00 0.30
C ASN A 97 -6.92 -15.49 -0.03
N THR A 98 -7.75 -15.23 0.97
CA THR A 98 -9.10 -14.67 0.78
C THR A 98 -9.06 -13.35 0.01
N LEU A 99 -8.12 -12.47 0.36
CA LEU A 99 -7.94 -11.19 -0.33
C LEU A 99 -7.42 -11.37 -1.75
N PHE A 100 -6.46 -12.28 -1.96
CA PHE A 100 -5.94 -12.56 -3.30
C PHE A 100 -6.99 -13.19 -4.21
N GLU A 101 -7.87 -14.05 -3.70
CA GLU A 101 -9.01 -14.58 -4.46
C GLU A 101 -9.93 -13.45 -4.95
N GLU A 102 -10.24 -12.48 -4.08
CA GLU A 102 -11.04 -11.32 -4.44
C GLU A 102 -10.35 -10.47 -5.52
N VAL A 103 -9.05 -10.19 -5.35
CA VAL A 103 -8.25 -9.40 -6.30
C VAL A 103 -8.12 -10.12 -7.64
N ALA A 104 -7.97 -11.45 -7.66
CA ALA A 104 -7.89 -12.23 -8.89
C ALA A 104 -9.19 -12.18 -9.71
N VAL A 105 -10.34 -11.93 -9.08
CA VAL A 105 -11.65 -11.82 -9.75
C VAL A 105 -11.97 -10.38 -10.15
N HIS A 106 -11.62 -9.40 -9.32
CA HIS A 106 -12.10 -8.03 -9.45
C HIS A 106 -11.02 -6.98 -9.78
N GLY A 107 -9.74 -7.35 -9.67
CA GLY A 107 -8.61 -6.46 -9.98
C GLY A 107 -8.46 -6.21 -11.48
N ASN A 108 -7.60 -5.25 -11.82
CA ASN A 108 -7.10 -5.08 -13.18
C ASN A 108 -6.04 -6.16 -13.53
N ASP A 109 -5.59 -6.19 -14.78
CA ASP A 109 -4.64 -7.22 -15.28
C ASP A 109 -3.35 -7.32 -14.43
N ASP A 110 -2.81 -6.19 -13.95
CA ASP A 110 -1.59 -6.17 -13.12
C ASP A 110 -1.86 -6.75 -11.72
N GLU A 111 -2.96 -6.32 -11.09
CA GLU A 111 -3.36 -6.78 -9.76
C GLU A 111 -3.70 -8.28 -9.75
N GLN A 112 -4.44 -8.74 -10.77
CA GLN A 112 -4.75 -10.16 -10.94
C GLN A 112 -3.47 -10.99 -11.13
N SER A 113 -2.53 -10.49 -11.94
CA SER A 113 -1.24 -11.16 -12.16
C SER A 113 -0.47 -11.34 -10.84
N ILE A 114 -0.45 -10.31 -9.99
CA ILE A 114 0.20 -10.39 -8.67
C ILE A 114 -0.54 -11.39 -7.78
N ALA A 115 -1.87 -11.28 -7.66
CA ALA A 115 -2.67 -12.16 -6.80
C ALA A 115 -2.52 -13.64 -7.18
N ASN A 116 -2.53 -13.95 -8.47
CA ASN A 116 -2.37 -15.31 -8.97
C ASN A 116 -0.99 -15.92 -8.64
N VAL A 117 0.06 -15.11 -8.52
CA VAL A 117 1.39 -15.59 -8.08
C VAL A 117 1.33 -16.04 -6.62
N TYR A 118 0.61 -15.33 -5.75
CA TYR A 118 0.50 -15.70 -4.34
C TYR A 118 -0.44 -16.89 -4.11
N LEU A 119 -1.49 -17.04 -4.92
CA LEU A 119 -2.41 -18.20 -4.83
C LEU A 119 -1.80 -19.51 -5.36
N ALA A 120 -0.75 -19.43 -6.18
CA ALA A 120 -0.10 -20.60 -6.76
C ALA A 120 1.00 -21.22 -5.87
N ASN A 121 1.36 -20.56 -4.76
CA ASN A 121 2.38 -20.98 -3.80
C ASN A 121 1.77 -21.64 -2.55
#